data_AF-K2A754-F1
#
_entry.id   AF-K2A754-F1
#
_cell.length_a   1.000
_cell.length_b   1.000
_cell.length_c   1.000
_cell.angle_alpha   90.00
_cell.angle_beta   90.00
_cell.angle_gamma   90.00
#
_symmetry.space_group_name_H-M   'P 1'
#
loop_
_entity.id
_entity.type
_entity.pdbx_description
1 polymer ?
#
loop_
_entity_poly.entity_id
_entity_poly.type
_entity_poly.pdbx_seq_one_letter_code
_entity_poly.pdbx_strand_id
1 'polypeptide(L)' 'MALNKFDKTSDAIADLYRASFCFAKQSKDVGISFLLKAKKKLGDKMTLNINEITDNYTYWAEKILDEYKRLKMNLSSN' A
#
# COMPACT_ATOMS: atom_id res chain seq x y z
N MET A 1 -10.13 22.29 -17.37
CA MET A 1 -9.36 21.07 -17.08
C MET A 1 -8.21 21.42 -16.14
N ALA A 2 -8.49 21.53 -14.84
CA ALA A 2 -7.42 21.68 -13.86
C ALA A 2 -6.88 20.28 -13.56
N LEU A 3 -5.68 19.98 -14.03
CA LEU A 3 -4.92 18.79 -13.63
C LEU A 3 -4.62 18.94 -12.13
N ASN A 4 -5.55 18.52 -11.27
CA ASN A 4 -5.33 18.44 -9.84
C ASN A 4 -4.22 17.42 -9.64
N LYS A 5 -3.03 17.95 -9.39
CA LYS A 5 -1.77 17.31 -9.02
C LYS A 5 -2.09 16.13 -8.08
N PHE A 6 -2.15 14.94 -8.70
CA PHE A 6 -2.51 13.63 -8.14
C PHE A 6 -2.53 13.58 -6.62
N ASP A 7 -3.72 13.33 -6.09
CA ASP A 7 -4.02 13.21 -4.67
C ASP A 7 -2.99 12.31 -3.97
N LYS A 8 -2.33 12.83 -2.92
CA LYS A 8 -1.30 12.10 -2.15
C LYS A 8 -1.81 10.74 -1.68
N THR A 9 -3.12 10.60 -1.48
CA THR A 9 -3.79 9.35 -1.11
C THR A 9 -3.79 8.35 -2.27
N SER A 10 -4.10 8.79 -3.49
CA SER A 10 -4.11 7.92 -4.68
C SER A 10 -2.72 7.37 -5.00
N ASP A 11 -1.70 8.21 -4.88
CA ASP A 11 -0.30 7.80 -5.08
C ASP A 11 0.15 6.79 -4.00
N ALA A 12 -0.31 6.98 -2.76
CA ALA A 12 -0.05 6.02 -1.68
C ALA A 12 -0.78 4.69 -1.86
N ILE A 13 -2.01 4.72 -2.37
CA ILE A 13 -2.79 3.51 -2.71
C ILE A 13 -2.08 2.75 -3.84
N ALA A 14 -1.55 3.45 -4.85
CA ALA A 14 -0.74 2.82 -5.90
C ALA A 14 0.55 2.19 -5.35
N ASP A 15 1.21 2.83 -4.37
CA ASP A 15 2.37 2.27 -3.69
C ASP A 15 2.02 1.00 -2.89
N LEU A 16 0.84 0.91 -2.25
CA LEU A 16 0.38 -0.34 -1.61
C LEU A 16 0.20 -1.48 -2.62
N TYR A 17 -0.41 -1.19 -3.77
CA TYR A 17 -0.55 -2.18 -4.83
C TYR A 17 0.83 -2.68 -5.32
N ARG A 18 1.77 -1.76 -5.57
CA ARG A 18 3.15 -2.10 -5.92
C ARG A 18 3.83 -2.94 -4.84
N ALA A 19 3.63 -2.59 -3.57
CA ALA A 19 4.17 -3.36 -2.47
C ALA A 19 3.63 -4.80 -2.49
N SER A 20 2.31 -5.00 -2.59
CA SER A 20 1.70 -6.35 -2.65
C SER A 20 2.29 -7.19 -3.81
N PHE A 21 2.50 -6.57 -4.98
CA PHE A 21 3.10 -7.24 -6.13
C PHE A 21 4.58 -7.60 -5.90
N CYS A 22 5.37 -6.71 -5.29
CA CYS A 22 6.75 -6.99 -4.93
C CYS A 22 6.85 -8.12 -3.89
N PHE A 23 5.95 -8.15 -2.91
CA PHE A 23 5.84 -9.25 -1.95
C PHE A 23 5.48 -10.57 -2.65
N ALA A 24 4.50 -10.57 -3.56
CA ALA A 24 4.17 -11.76 -4.37
C ALA A 24 5.36 -12.25 -5.23
N LYS A 25 6.25 -11.35 -5.64
CA LYS A 25 7.49 -11.65 -6.36
C LYS A 25 8.70 -11.98 -5.46
N GLN A 26 8.49 -12.15 -4.15
CA GLN A 26 9.56 -12.40 -3.15
C GLN A 26 10.64 -11.31 -3.11
N SER A 27 10.31 -10.09 -3.55
CA SER A 27 11.20 -8.93 -3.54
C SER A 27 10.94 -8.08 -2.29
N LYS A 28 11.41 -8.57 -1.13
CA LYS A 28 11.15 -8.00 0.21
C LYS A 28 11.54 -6.53 0.34
N ASP A 29 12.78 -6.18 0.03
CA ASP A 29 13.32 -4.82 0.23
C ASP A 29 12.56 -3.77 -0.58
N VAL A 30 12.22 -4.12 -1.82
CA VAL A 30 11.45 -3.25 -2.71
C VAL A 30 10.02 -3.10 -2.19
N GLY A 31 9.39 -4.21 -1.76
CA GLY A 31 8.05 -4.20 -1.17
C GLY A 31 7.97 -3.35 0.09
N ILE A 32 8.96 -3.49 1.00
CA ILE A 32 9.06 -2.69 2.23
C ILE A 32 9.25 -1.21 1.90
N SER A 33 10.08 -0.86 0.91
CA SER A 33 10.29 0.53 0.47
C SER A 33 8.98 1.18 0.02
N PHE A 34 8.16 0.47 -0.76
CA PHE A 34 6.85 0.97 -1.17
C PHE A 34 5.87 1.08 0.00
N LEU A 35 5.86 0.11 0.92
CA LEU A 35 5.04 0.16 2.14
C LEU A 35 5.39 1.36 3.03
N LEU A 36 6.67 1.66 3.21
CA LEU A 36 7.12 2.82 3.97
C LEU A 36 6.69 4.13 3.32
N LYS A 37 6.77 4.22 1.99
CA LYS A 37 6.26 5.38 1.23
C LYS A 37 4.75 5.55 1.40
N ALA A 38 4.00 4.45 1.30
CA ALA A 38 2.56 4.45 1.51
C ALA A 38 2.19 4.88 2.94
N LYS A 39 2.85 4.32 3.96
CA LYS A 39 2.64 4.69 5.38
C LYS A 39 2.95 6.16 5.64
N LYS A 40 4.01 6.70 5.05
CA LYS A 40 4.36 8.13 5.18
C LYS A 40 3.27 9.06 4.62
N LYS A 41 2.55 8.63 3.58
CA LYS A 41 1.50 9.42 2.92
C LYS A 41 0.12 9.22 3.56
N LEU A 42 -0.21 7.98 3.95
CA LEU A 42 -1.50 7.60 4.53
C LEU A 42 -1.57 7.82 6.04
N GLY A 43 -0.44 7.82 6.73
CA GLY A 43 -0.35 7.95 8.18
C GLY A 43 -1.23 6.92 8.88
N ASP A 44 -2.09 7.39 9.76
CA ASP A 44 -3.00 6.57 10.58
C ASP A 44 -4.12 5.89 9.78
N LYS A 45 -4.32 6.24 8.49
CA LYS A 45 -5.31 5.56 7.63
C LYS A 45 -4.91 4.12 7.30
N MET A 46 -3.62 3.81 7.41
CA MET A 46 -3.07 2.49 7.14
C MET A 46 -2.97 1.71 8.45
N THR A 47 -3.67 0.57 8.53
CA THR A 47 -3.64 -0.27 9.76
C THR A 47 -2.57 -1.35 9.72
N LEU A 48 -1.83 -1.46 8.62
CA LEU A 48 -0.80 -2.48 8.44
C LEU A 48 0.47 -2.12 9.21
N ASN A 49 0.94 -3.05 10.04
CA ASN A 49 2.19 -2.87 10.78
C ASN A 49 3.37 -3.44 9.98
N ILE A 50 4.19 -2.55 9.43
CA ILE A 50 5.34 -2.92 8.59
C ILE A 50 6.39 -3.72 9.38
N ASN A 51 6.47 -3.52 10.70
CA ASN A 51 7.46 -4.21 11.54
C ASN A 51 7.11 -5.68 11.80
N GLU A 52 5.86 -6.10 11.52
CA GLU A 52 5.42 -7.48 11.70
C GLU A 52 5.67 -8.33 10.45
N ILE A 53 6.21 -7.75 9.37
CA ILE A 53 6.39 -8.45 8.10
C ILE A 53 7.45 -9.55 8.22
N THR A 54 6.97 -10.80 8.24
CA THR A 54 7.73 -12.05 8.25
C THR A 54 7.98 -12.59 6.84
N ASP A 55 8.74 -13.68 6.72
CA ASP A 55 9.09 -14.33 5.44
C ASP A 55 7.92 -15.07 4.77
N ASN A 56 6.69 -14.95 5.30
CA ASN A 56 5.49 -15.44 4.62
C ASN A 56 4.99 -14.39 3.61
N TYR A 57 5.71 -14.27 2.51
CA TYR A 57 5.48 -13.25 1.49
C TYR A 57 4.07 -13.27 0.88
N THR A 58 3.50 -14.45 0.68
CA THR A 58 2.15 -14.61 0.12
C THR A 58 1.09 -14.06 1.06
N TYR A 59 1.18 -14.42 2.35
CA TYR A 59 0.28 -13.90 3.38
C TYR A 59 0.36 -12.36 3.47
N TRP A 60 1.57 -11.80 3.44
CA TRP A 60 1.74 -10.35 3.48
C TRP A 60 1.29 -9.66 2.21
N ALA A 61 1.51 -10.26 1.04
CA ALA A 61 0.98 -9.75 -0.22
C ALA A 61 -0.55 -9.62 -0.18
N GLU A 62 -1.24 -10.65 0.32
CA GLU A 62 -2.69 -10.63 0.48
C GLU A 62 -3.15 -9.57 1.49
N LYS A 63 -2.52 -9.48 2.65
CA LYS A 63 -2.83 -8.46 3.66
C LYS A 63 -2.67 -7.03 3.12
N ILE A 64 -1.60 -6.78 2.37
CA ILE A 64 -1.35 -5.48 1.74
C ILE A 64 -2.41 -5.19 0.66
N LEU A 65 -2.79 -6.22 -0.10
CA LEU A 65 -3.83 -6.11 -1.13
C LEU A 65 -5.20 -5.80 -0.53
N ASP A 66 -5.52 -6.39 0.62
CA ASP A 66 -6.76 -6.10 1.35
C ASP A 66 -6.80 -4.65 1.86
N GLU A 67 -5.70 -4.15 2.42
CA GLU A 67 -5.59 -2.74 2.81
C GLU A 67 -5.73 -1.80 1.60
N TYR A 68 -5.10 -2.14 0.48
CA TYR A 68 -5.28 -1.42 -0.78
C TYR A 68 -6.76 -1.37 -1.19
N LYS A 69 -7.46 -2.51 -1.17
CA LYS A 69 -8.89 -2.58 -1.52
C LYS A 69 -9.74 -1.75 -0.57
N ARG A 70 -9.50 -1.83 0.74
CA ARG A 70 -10.20 -1.06 1.77
C ARG A 70 -10.07 0.44 1.52
N LEU A 71 -8.84 0.92 1.30
CA LEU A 71 -8.57 2.34 1.08
C LEU A 71 -9.12 2.82 -0.26
N LYS A 72 -9.05 1.99 -1.31
CA LYS A 72 -9.62 2.31 -2.62
C LYS A 72 -11.15 2.39 -2.58
N MET A 73 -11.81 1.48 -1.87
CA MET A 73 -13.26 1.52 -1.67
C MET A 73 -13.67 2.78 -0.91
N ASN A 74 -12.96 3.12 0.17
CA ASN A 74 -13.22 4.35 0.92
C ASN A 74 -12.99 5.63 0.11
N LEU A 75 -12.04 5.63 -0.84
CA LEU A 75 -11.80 6.75 -1.75
C LEU A 75 -12.94 6.91 -2.78
N SER A 76 -13.57 5.80 -3.20
CA SER A 76 -14.63 5.82 -4.23
C SER A 76 -16.02 6.15 -3.68
N SER A 77 -16.18 6.18 -2.36
CA SER A 77 -17.45 6.46 -1.67
C SER A 77 -17.60 7.90 -1.16
N ASN A 78 -16.64 8.78 -1.47
CA ASN A 78 -16.68 10.23 -1.23
C ASN A 78 -16.79 10.98 -2.56
#